data_AF-A0A3S4K1V6-F1
#
_entry.id   AF-A0A3S4K1V6-F1
#
_cell.length_a   1.000
_cell.length_b   1.000
_cell.length_c   1.000
_cell.angle_alpha   90.00
_cell.angle_beta   90.00
_cell.angle_gamma   90.00
#
_symmetry.space_group_name_H-M   'P 1'
#
loop_
_entity.id
_entity.type
_entity.pdbx_description
1 polymer ?
#
loop_
_entity_poly.entity_id
_entity_poly.type
_entity_poly.pdbx_seq_one_letter_code
_entity_poly.pdbx_strand_id
1 'polypeptide(L)'
;MRVWQCYAAISQTPVLYTSRHGELERNYRIVHALATEQALSPTDFALSVHNSSVGNLTIAAKQPIVSSSLSAGRDTFQQGLCEVLSLLQAGYQRVLMVDFDGFLPEFYHPQLPSEMPTWPYAVALVIESGDDWQCETQSAIAGNETSLPQSMLFLQHYLQNADAFSLPGERVQWRWSRR
;
A
#
# COMPACT_ATOMS: atom_id res chain seq x y z
N MET A 1 7.87 -11.91 -15.31
CA MET A 1 8.18 -11.29 -14.00
C MET A 1 9.57 -11.71 -13.56
N ARG A 2 10.58 -10.85 -13.68
CA ARG A 2 11.92 -11.10 -13.08
C ARG A 2 11.87 -10.60 -11.64
N VAL A 3 12.27 -11.42 -10.67
CA VAL A 3 12.45 -10.97 -9.27
C VAL A 3 13.65 -10.02 -9.27
N TRP A 4 13.38 -8.75 -9.53
CA TRP A 4 14.37 -7.69 -9.38
C TRP A 4 14.58 -7.48 -7.88
N GLN A 5 15.82 -7.59 -7.39
CA GLN A 5 16.17 -6.98 -6.12
C GLN A 5 15.73 -5.52 -6.20
N CYS A 6 14.76 -5.12 -5.36
CA CYS A 6 14.14 -3.79 -5.39
C CYS A 6 15.17 -2.66 -5.46
N TYR A 7 16.37 -2.88 -4.89
CA TYR A 7 17.52 -1.97 -4.93
C TYR A 7 18.00 -1.55 -6.33
N ALA A 8 17.93 -2.43 -7.33
CA ALA A 8 18.38 -2.11 -8.69
C ALA A 8 17.36 -1.27 -9.48
N ALA A 9 16.09 -1.24 -9.05
CA ALA A 9 15.02 -0.48 -9.70
C ALA A 9 14.93 0.99 -9.26
N ILE A 10 15.64 1.37 -8.19
CA ILE A 10 15.48 2.68 -7.51
C ILE A 10 16.37 3.80 -8.11
N SER A 11 17.18 3.50 -9.13
CA SER A 11 17.93 4.57 -9.81
C SER A 11 16.96 5.38 -10.67
N GLN A 12 16.54 6.55 -10.15
CA GLN A 12 15.70 7.56 -10.82
C GLN A 12 14.22 7.20 -11.07
N THR A 13 13.74 6.09 -10.50
CA THR A 13 12.31 5.71 -10.57
C THR A 13 11.54 6.32 -9.39
N PRO A 14 10.45 7.09 -9.61
CA PRO A 14 9.59 7.53 -8.52
C PRO A 14 9.08 6.36 -7.67
N VAL A 15 8.88 6.63 -6.39
CA VAL A 15 8.43 5.62 -5.44
C VAL A 15 7.15 6.05 -4.76
N LEU A 16 6.12 5.21 -4.84
CA LEU A 16 4.85 5.37 -4.14
C LEU A 16 4.73 4.30 -3.06
N TYR A 17 4.49 4.70 -1.82
CA TYR A 17 4.11 3.79 -0.74
C TYR A 17 2.62 3.91 -0.45
N THR A 18 1.92 2.80 -0.38
CA THR A 18 0.50 2.75 -0.01
C THR A 18 0.30 1.89 1.22
N SER A 19 -0.48 2.40 2.18
CA SER A 19 -0.79 1.66 3.39
C SER A 19 -2.14 2.09 3.96
N ARG A 20 -2.96 1.12 4.35
CA ARG A 20 -4.29 1.42 4.92
C ARG A 20 -4.16 1.95 6.33
N HIS A 21 -3.22 1.41 7.10
CA HIS A 21 -3.09 1.65 8.53
C HIS A 21 -1.86 2.47 8.91
N GLY A 22 -0.91 2.64 7.99
CA GLY A 22 0.34 3.36 8.18
C GLY A 22 1.13 2.79 9.37
N GLU A 23 1.69 3.70 10.16
CA GLU A 23 2.50 3.38 11.35
C GLU A 23 1.61 3.16 12.59
N LEU A 24 0.55 2.36 12.45
CA LEU A 24 -0.47 2.19 13.50
C LEU A 24 0.11 1.70 14.83
N GLU A 25 1.10 0.81 14.80
CA GLU A 25 1.80 0.35 16.00
C GLU A 25 2.46 1.52 16.75
N ARG A 26 3.14 2.43 16.04
CA ARG A 26 3.77 3.60 16.64
C ARG A 26 2.74 4.57 17.18
N ASN A 27 1.67 4.80 16.42
CA ASN A 27 0.55 5.64 16.84
C ASN A 27 -0.07 5.13 18.14
N TYR A 28 -0.28 3.81 18.25
CA TYR A 28 -0.75 3.18 19.48
C TYR A 28 0.21 3.43 20.65
N ARG A 29 1.52 3.21 20.47
CA ARG A 29 2.52 3.47 21.53
C ARG A 29 2.50 4.92 22.01
N ILE A 30 2.36 5.88 21.09
CA ILE A 30 2.28 7.32 21.40
C ILE A 30 1.02 7.62 22.21
N VAL A 31 -0.15 7.17 21.76
CA VAL A 31 -1.43 7.43 22.44
C VAL A 31 -1.46 6.72 23.80
N HIS A 32 -0.93 5.51 23.90
CA HIS A 32 -0.81 4.78 25.16
C HIS A 32 0.11 5.51 26.15
N ALA A 33 1.26 6.00 25.70
CA ALA A 33 2.17 6.77 26.55
C ALA A 33 1.51 8.07 27.05
N LEU A 34 0.77 8.78 26.21
CA LEU A 34 -0.02 9.95 26.62
C LEU A 34 -1.08 9.59 27.67
N ALA A 35 -1.83 8.50 27.44
CA ALA A 35 -2.89 8.06 28.35
C ALA A 35 -2.35 7.57 29.71
N THR A 36 -1.08 7.18 29.77
CA THR A 36 -0.41 6.69 30.98
C THR A 36 0.59 7.68 31.56
N GLU A 37 0.58 8.93 31.09
CA GLU A 37 1.47 10.02 31.53
C GLU A 37 2.98 9.67 31.42
N GLN A 38 3.33 8.85 30.43
CA GLN A 38 4.70 8.47 30.13
C GLN A 38 5.35 9.45 29.15
N ALA A 39 6.68 9.56 29.23
CA ALA A 39 7.44 10.36 28.28
C ALA A 39 7.33 9.80 26.86
N LEU A 40 7.13 10.69 25.88
CA LEU A 40 7.12 10.33 24.47
C LEU A 40 8.53 10.19 23.91
N SER A 41 8.76 9.13 23.14
CA SER A 41 9.97 8.94 22.35
C SER A 41 9.95 9.88 21.13
N PRO A 42 10.92 10.82 21.01
CA PRO A 42 10.98 11.72 19.86
C PRO A 42 11.15 10.96 18.54
N THR A 43 11.87 9.84 18.56
CA THR A 43 12.06 8.97 17.40
C THR A 43 10.77 8.28 16.99
N ASP A 44 9.98 7.77 17.95
CA ASP A 44 8.69 7.17 17.61
C ASP A 44 7.72 8.19 17.05
N PHE A 45 7.70 9.41 17.61
CA PHE A 45 6.91 10.50 17.08
C PHE A 45 7.35 10.87 15.65
N ALA A 46 8.65 11.07 15.41
CA ALA A 46 9.17 11.42 14.09
C ALA A 46 8.91 10.32 13.03
N LEU A 47 8.85 9.05 13.43
CA LEU A 47 8.59 7.92 12.55
C LEU A 47 7.10 7.54 12.46
N SER A 48 6.20 8.22 13.19
CA SER A 48 4.76 7.93 13.21
C SER A 48 4.00 8.43 11.98
N VAL A 49 4.63 9.31 11.20
CA VAL A 49 4.07 9.84 9.95
C VAL A 49 3.97 8.75 8.89
N HIS A 50 2.90 8.75 8.09
CA HIS A 50 2.62 7.72 7.09
C HIS A 50 3.75 7.58 6.04
N ASN A 51 4.42 8.68 5.72
CA ASN A 51 5.52 8.71 4.77
C ASN A 51 6.89 8.31 5.36
N SER A 52 6.97 7.90 6.62
CA SER A 52 8.24 7.53 7.26
C SER A 52 8.93 6.38 6.51
N SER A 53 8.16 5.41 6.03
CA SER A 53 8.65 4.27 5.26
C SER A 53 9.32 4.69 3.94
N VAL A 54 8.67 5.53 3.13
CA VAL A 54 9.26 6.02 1.87
C VAL A 54 10.41 7.02 2.13
N GLY A 55 10.29 7.85 3.17
CA GLY A 55 11.35 8.76 3.59
C GLY A 55 12.64 8.01 3.95
N ASN A 56 12.53 6.99 4.80
CA ASN A 56 13.66 6.14 5.19
C ASN A 56 14.29 5.41 3.98
N LEU A 57 13.47 4.96 3.02
CA LEU A 57 13.97 4.38 1.78
C LEU A 57 14.88 5.36 1.03
N THR A 58 14.44 6.60 0.81
CA THR A 58 15.23 7.60 0.07
C THR A 58 16.54 7.96 0.78
N ILE A 59 16.52 8.05 2.12
CA ILE A 59 17.71 8.27 2.95
C ILE A 59 18.69 7.10 2.83
N ALA A 60 18.20 5.87 2.99
CA ALA A 60 19.02 4.66 2.91
C ALA A 60 19.62 4.45 1.52
N ALA A 61 18.84 4.74 0.47
CA ALA A 61 19.29 4.70 -0.91
C ALA A 61 20.28 5.83 -1.25
N LYS A 62 20.32 6.91 -0.45
CA LYS A 62 21.10 8.14 -0.71
C LYS A 62 20.79 8.74 -2.08
N GLN A 63 19.50 8.76 -2.44
CA GLN A 63 19.03 9.26 -3.73
C GLN A 63 17.85 10.22 -3.53
N PRO A 64 17.85 11.40 -4.17
CA PRO A 64 16.74 12.36 -4.11
C PRO A 64 15.62 11.91 -5.06
N ILE A 65 14.91 10.86 -4.69
CA ILE A 65 13.86 10.25 -5.50
C ILE A 65 12.53 10.95 -5.23
N VAL A 66 11.79 11.25 -6.30
CA VAL A 66 10.40 11.69 -6.19
C VAL A 66 9.60 10.61 -5.49
N SER A 67 9.02 10.96 -4.35
CA SER A 67 8.32 10.01 -3.48
C SER A 67 6.95 10.54 -3.07
N SER A 68 6.00 9.63 -2.99
CA SER A 68 4.64 9.90 -2.53
C SER A 68 4.18 8.79 -1.58
N SER A 69 3.19 9.09 -0.76
CA SER A 69 2.67 8.17 0.25
C SER A 69 1.16 8.37 0.39
N LEU A 70 0.37 7.31 0.25
CA LEU A 70 -1.09 7.39 0.12
C LEU A 70 -1.81 6.38 1.02
N SER A 71 -2.94 6.82 1.56
CA SER A 71 -3.90 5.96 2.25
C SER A 71 -5.33 6.30 1.78
N ALA A 72 -6.13 5.29 1.48
CA ALA A 72 -7.51 5.41 1.04
C ALA A 72 -8.40 4.28 1.59
N GLY A 73 -8.15 3.87 2.84
CA GLY A 73 -8.92 2.81 3.50
C GLY A 73 -8.74 1.46 2.81
N ARG A 74 -9.84 0.72 2.60
CA ARG A 74 -9.79 -0.60 1.93
C ARG A 74 -9.31 -0.52 0.48
N ASP A 75 -9.51 0.63 -0.17
CA ASP A 75 -9.17 0.86 -1.57
C ASP A 75 -7.76 1.44 -1.77
N THR A 76 -6.93 1.46 -0.72
CA THR A 76 -5.59 2.06 -0.74
C THR A 76 -4.71 1.57 -1.89
N PHE A 77 -4.64 0.26 -2.12
CA PHE A 77 -3.87 -0.30 -3.23
C PHE A 77 -4.39 0.19 -4.59
N GLN A 78 -5.70 0.10 -4.83
CA GLN A 78 -6.29 0.47 -6.13
C GLN A 78 -6.20 1.98 -6.39
N GLN A 79 -6.41 2.81 -5.38
CA GLN A 79 -6.23 4.25 -5.48
C GLN A 79 -4.76 4.65 -5.66
N GLY A 80 -3.83 3.86 -5.12
CA GLY A 80 -2.41 4.00 -5.41
C GLY A 80 -2.08 3.88 -6.90
N LEU A 81 -2.79 3.03 -7.63
CA LEU A 81 -2.60 2.90 -9.08
C LEU A 81 -3.00 4.17 -9.84
N CYS A 82 -3.98 4.95 -9.35
CA CYS A 82 -4.31 6.26 -9.92
C CYS A 82 -3.15 7.26 -9.77
N GLU A 83 -2.44 7.24 -8.63
CA GLU A 83 -1.25 8.06 -8.40
C GLU A 83 -0.09 7.59 -9.29
N VAL A 84 0.09 6.27 -9.46
CA VAL A 84 1.05 5.71 -10.42
C VAL A 84 0.77 6.21 -11.84
N LEU A 85 -0.49 6.16 -12.29
CA LEU A 85 -0.88 6.67 -13.62
C LEU A 85 -0.58 8.17 -13.76
N SER A 86 -0.80 8.96 -12.70
CA SER A 86 -0.51 10.39 -12.68
C SER A 86 1.00 10.65 -12.83
N LEU A 87 1.84 9.87 -12.15
CA LEU A 87 3.30 9.94 -12.29
C LEU A 87 3.75 9.53 -13.70
N LEU A 88 3.20 8.44 -14.26
CA LEU A 88 3.51 8.03 -15.63
C LEU A 88 3.10 9.12 -16.65
N GLN A 89 1.94 9.74 -16.46
CA GLN A 89 1.46 10.85 -17.29
C GLN A 89 2.33 12.11 -17.15
N ALA A 90 2.96 12.31 -15.99
CA ALA A 90 3.94 13.38 -15.76
C ALA A 90 5.30 13.13 -16.45
N GLY A 91 5.47 12.01 -17.16
CA GLY A 91 6.64 11.73 -18.00
C GLY A 91 7.60 10.68 -17.44
N TYR A 92 7.33 10.14 -16.24
CA TYR A 92 8.13 9.04 -15.70
C TYR A 92 7.87 7.75 -16.48
N GLN A 93 8.92 6.98 -16.75
CA GLN A 93 8.82 5.76 -17.56
C GLN A 93 8.40 4.55 -16.74
N ARG A 94 8.72 4.56 -15.45
CA ARG A 94 8.40 3.51 -14.49
C ARG A 94 8.07 4.14 -13.14
N VAL A 95 7.32 3.42 -12.32
CA VAL A 95 7.07 3.77 -10.92
C VAL A 95 7.21 2.51 -10.07
N LEU A 96 7.90 2.59 -8.94
CA LEU A 96 7.90 1.55 -7.92
C LEU A 96 6.76 1.85 -6.95
N MET A 97 5.77 0.97 -6.90
CA MET A 97 4.71 1.02 -5.91
C MET A 97 4.94 -0.06 -4.85
N VAL A 98 4.86 0.30 -3.58
CA VAL A 98 4.96 -0.62 -2.44
C VAL A 98 3.70 -0.49 -1.59
N ASP A 99 2.85 -1.50 -1.61
CA ASP A 99 1.67 -1.61 -0.74
C ASP A 99 2.00 -2.44 0.49
N PHE A 100 1.73 -1.93 1.68
CA PHE A 100 2.13 -2.58 2.93
C PHE A 100 1.19 -2.22 4.08
N ASP A 101 1.18 -3.07 5.10
CA ASP A 101 0.72 -2.71 6.44
C ASP A 101 1.59 -3.44 7.48
N GLY A 102 1.68 -2.83 8.66
CA GLY A 102 2.31 -3.44 9.83
C GLY A 102 1.36 -4.35 10.60
N PHE A 103 1.84 -4.86 11.74
CA PHE A 103 0.97 -5.56 12.68
C PHE A 103 -0.08 -4.59 13.24
N LEU A 104 -1.34 -5.03 13.29
CA LEU A 104 -2.41 -4.27 13.95
C LEU A 104 -2.40 -4.62 15.45
N PRO A 105 -2.17 -3.64 16.35
CA PRO A 105 -2.14 -3.90 17.79
C PRO A 105 -3.40 -4.59 18.31
N GLU A 106 -3.24 -5.54 19.23
CA GLU A 106 -4.33 -6.32 19.84
C GLU A 106 -5.43 -5.45 20.47
N PHE A 107 -5.06 -4.25 20.93
CA PHE A 107 -5.98 -3.25 21.45
C PHE A 107 -7.16 -2.96 20.50
N TYR A 108 -6.92 -2.97 19.18
CA TYR A 108 -7.95 -2.67 18.19
C TYR A 108 -8.79 -3.88 17.79
N HIS A 109 -8.32 -5.11 18.02
CA HIS A 109 -8.93 -6.34 17.49
C HIS A 109 -10.43 -6.48 17.82
N PRO A 110 -10.92 -6.14 19.03
CA PRO A 110 -12.35 -6.28 19.35
C PRO A 110 -13.28 -5.41 18.48
N GLN A 111 -12.77 -4.34 17.87
CA GLN A 111 -13.54 -3.43 17.01
C GLN A 111 -13.32 -3.70 15.52
N LEU A 112 -12.42 -4.60 15.15
CA LEU A 112 -12.16 -4.92 13.74
C LEU A 112 -13.19 -5.91 13.20
N PRO A 113 -13.55 -5.81 11.91
CA PRO A 113 -14.23 -6.89 11.22
C PRO A 113 -13.41 -8.19 11.30
N SER A 114 -14.08 -9.33 11.50
CA SER A 114 -13.44 -10.63 11.73
C SER A 114 -12.44 -11.08 10.66
N GLU A 115 -12.64 -10.69 9.40
CA GLU A 115 -11.78 -11.05 8.26
C GLU A 115 -10.65 -10.05 8.01
N MET A 116 -10.54 -8.97 8.80
CA MET A 116 -9.51 -7.96 8.60
C MET A 116 -8.11 -8.54 8.83
N PRO A 117 -7.17 -8.43 7.87
CA PRO A 117 -5.79 -8.83 8.07
C PRO A 117 -5.15 -8.01 9.19
N THR A 118 -4.59 -8.68 10.21
CA THR A 118 -3.90 -8.04 11.34
C THR A 118 -2.39 -8.30 11.36
N TRP A 119 -1.91 -9.07 10.39
CA TRP A 119 -0.51 -9.48 10.25
C TRP A 119 0.22 -8.61 9.22
N PRO A 120 1.54 -8.41 9.38
CA PRO A 120 2.30 -7.52 8.51
C PRO A 120 2.51 -8.12 7.12
N TYR A 121 2.48 -7.27 6.11
CA TYR A 121 2.72 -7.68 4.72
C TYR A 121 3.34 -6.55 3.90
N ALA A 122 3.94 -6.90 2.75
CA ALA A 122 4.31 -5.93 1.72
C ALA A 122 4.26 -6.57 0.33
N VAL A 123 3.78 -5.81 -0.66
CA VAL A 123 3.79 -6.15 -2.08
C VAL A 123 4.43 -4.99 -2.84
N ALA A 124 5.52 -5.28 -3.56
CA ALA A 124 6.21 -4.31 -4.39
C ALA A 124 6.01 -4.61 -5.88
N LEU A 125 5.59 -3.61 -6.65
CA LEU A 125 5.37 -3.69 -8.09
C LEU A 125 6.15 -2.59 -8.80
N VAL A 126 6.83 -2.94 -9.89
CA VAL A 126 7.37 -1.95 -10.84
C VAL A 126 6.36 -1.87 -11.98
N ILE A 127 5.80 -0.67 -12.18
CA ILE A 127 4.71 -0.42 -13.12
C ILE A 127 5.23 0.50 -14.22
N GLU A 128 4.94 0.16 -15.46
CA GLU A 128 5.28 0.92 -16.67
C GLU A 128 4.00 1.21 -17.46
N SER A 129 4.06 2.17 -18.40
CA SER A 129 2.96 2.40 -19.33
C SER A 129 2.78 1.20 -20.26
N GLY A 130 1.53 0.75 -20.44
CA GLY A 130 1.18 -0.37 -21.29
C GLY A 130 -0.32 -0.64 -21.28
N ASP A 131 -0.75 -1.64 -22.04
CA ASP A 131 -2.16 -2.02 -22.23
C ASP A 131 -2.45 -3.50 -21.97
N ASP A 132 -1.48 -4.25 -21.43
CA ASP A 132 -1.62 -5.66 -21.06
C ASP A 132 -2.78 -5.91 -20.08
N TRP A 133 -3.07 -4.93 -19.22
CA TRP A 133 -4.09 -5.00 -18.19
C TRP A 133 -4.97 -3.76 -18.19
N GLN A 134 -6.26 -3.98 -17.96
CA GLN A 134 -7.26 -2.95 -17.78
C GLN A 134 -7.94 -3.14 -16.42
N CYS A 135 -8.22 -2.02 -15.74
CA CYS A 135 -8.99 -1.99 -14.51
C CYS A 135 -10.19 -1.06 -14.69
N GLU A 136 -11.38 -1.55 -14.35
CA GLU A 136 -12.62 -0.78 -14.36
C GLU A 136 -13.24 -0.76 -12.97
N THR A 137 -13.68 0.41 -12.55
CA THR A 137 -14.43 0.57 -11.29
C THR A 137 -15.92 0.36 -11.55
N GLN A 138 -16.55 -0.49 -10.75
CA GLN A 138 -18.00 -0.68 -10.73
C GLN A 138 -18.55 -0.36 -9.35
N SER A 139 -19.71 0.31 -9.28
CA SER A 139 -20.37 0.53 -7.99
C SER A 139 -20.75 -0.82 -7.37
N ALA A 140 -20.47 -0.98 -6.08
CA ALA A 140 -20.80 -2.18 -5.35
C ALA A 140 -21.35 -1.81 -3.97
N ILE A 141 -22.14 -2.71 -3.40
CA ILE A 141 -22.54 -2.59 -1.99
C ILE A 141 -21.31 -2.94 -1.15
N ALA A 142 -21.15 -2.25 -0.02
CA ALA A 142 -20.07 -2.56 0.92
C ALA A 142 -20.12 -4.03 1.34
N GLY A 143 -19.10 -4.77 0.92
CA GLY A 143 -18.93 -6.18 1.26
C GLY A 143 -18.12 -6.34 2.54
N ASN A 144 -18.13 -7.55 3.09
CA ASN A 144 -17.26 -7.93 4.21
C ASN A 144 -15.78 -7.74 3.84
N GLU A 145 -14.92 -7.57 4.85
CA GLU A 145 -13.46 -7.61 4.67
C GLU A 145 -13.02 -8.95 4.03
N THR A 146 -11.85 -8.94 3.42
CA THR A 146 -11.24 -10.13 2.82
C THR A 146 -10.05 -10.58 3.65
N SER A 147 -9.87 -11.90 3.78
CA SER A 147 -8.74 -12.51 4.48
C SER A 147 -7.37 -12.14 3.91
N LEU A 148 -7.32 -11.69 2.66
CA LEU A 148 -6.13 -11.11 2.02
C LEU A 148 -6.36 -9.63 1.67
N PRO A 149 -5.35 -8.77 1.84
CA PRO A 149 -5.36 -7.40 1.34
C PRO A 149 -5.50 -7.33 -0.19
N GLN A 150 -5.98 -6.19 -0.71
CA GLN A 150 -6.21 -6.00 -2.15
C GLN A 150 -4.96 -6.29 -3.01
N SER A 151 -3.78 -5.84 -2.58
CA SER A 151 -2.52 -6.06 -3.30
C SER A 151 -2.12 -7.54 -3.37
N MET A 152 -2.40 -8.30 -2.31
CA MET A 152 -2.14 -9.74 -2.29
C MET A 152 -3.16 -10.54 -3.10
N LEU A 153 -4.44 -10.15 -3.08
CA LEU A 153 -5.45 -10.71 -3.97
C LEU A 153 -5.10 -10.45 -5.45
N PHE A 154 -4.67 -9.22 -5.77
CA PHE A 154 -4.17 -8.88 -7.09
C PHE A 154 -3.00 -9.79 -7.49
N LEU A 155 -1.99 -9.91 -6.62
CA LEU A 155 -0.81 -10.73 -6.89
C LEU A 155 -1.17 -12.21 -7.05
N GLN A 156 -2.09 -12.74 -6.24
CA GLN A 156 -2.58 -14.11 -6.34
C GLN A 156 -3.18 -14.37 -7.72
N HIS A 157 -4.13 -13.54 -8.17
CA HIS A 157 -4.76 -13.69 -9.48
C HIS A 157 -3.78 -13.49 -10.63
N TYR A 158 -2.89 -12.50 -10.50
CA TYR A 158 -1.84 -12.22 -11.48
C TYR A 158 -0.92 -13.44 -11.70
N LEU A 159 -0.44 -14.05 -10.61
CA LEU A 159 0.44 -15.23 -10.64
C LEU A 159 -0.28 -16.50 -11.10
N GLN A 160 -1.59 -16.59 -10.89
CA GLN A 160 -2.43 -17.67 -11.43
C GLN A 160 -2.69 -17.53 -12.93
N ASN A 161 -2.23 -16.45 -13.57
CA ASN A 161 -2.53 -16.13 -14.96
C ASN A 161 -4.04 -16.07 -15.25
N ALA A 162 -4.82 -15.52 -14.31
CA ALA A 162 -6.24 -15.28 -14.57
C ALA A 162 -6.40 -14.26 -15.72
N ASP A 163 -7.34 -14.51 -16.63
CA ASP A 163 -7.67 -13.60 -17.73
C ASP A 163 -8.51 -12.41 -17.25
N ALA A 164 -9.35 -12.63 -16.23
CA ALA A 164 -10.11 -11.58 -15.57
C ALA A 164 -10.41 -11.97 -14.13
N PHE A 165 -10.47 -10.97 -13.24
CA PHE A 165 -10.84 -11.13 -11.84
C PHE A 165 -11.41 -9.83 -11.28
N SER A 166 -11.88 -9.85 -10.04
CA SER A 166 -12.41 -8.65 -9.42
C SER A 166 -12.02 -8.55 -7.96
N LEU A 167 -11.58 -7.37 -7.55
CA LEU A 167 -11.15 -7.09 -6.20
C LEU A 167 -12.20 -6.23 -5.48
N PRO A 168 -12.71 -6.65 -4.32
CA PRO A 168 -13.69 -5.88 -3.58
C PRO A 168 -13.04 -4.65 -2.92
N GLY A 169 -13.69 -3.50 -3.06
CA GLY A 169 -13.40 -2.26 -2.36
C GLY A 169 -14.38 -1.99 -1.21
N GLU A 170 -14.40 -0.76 -0.69
CA GLU A 170 -15.37 -0.36 0.34
C GLU A 170 -16.78 -0.16 -0.24
N ARG A 171 -16.89 0.53 -1.38
CA ARG A 171 -18.20 0.84 -2.04
C ARG A 171 -18.16 0.62 -3.55
N VAL A 172 -17.08 -0.03 -3.99
CA VAL A 172 -16.80 -0.28 -5.39
C VAL A 172 -16.19 -1.66 -5.52
N GLN A 173 -16.17 -2.17 -6.74
CA GLN A 173 -15.44 -3.36 -7.12
C GLN A 173 -14.53 -2.99 -8.28
N TRP A 174 -13.30 -3.49 -8.23
CA TRP A 174 -12.26 -3.23 -9.22
C TRP A 174 -12.13 -4.45 -10.12
N ARG A 175 -12.63 -4.34 -11.34
CA ARG A 175 -12.61 -5.44 -12.31
C ARG A 175 -11.36 -5.34 -13.16
N TRP A 176 -10.52 -6.36 -13.06
CA TRP A 176 -9.30 -6.51 -13.83
C TRP A 176 -9.52 -7.47 -14.99
N SER A 177 -8.97 -7.15 -16.15
CA SER A 177 -8.93 -8.05 -17.31
C SER A 177 -7.65 -7.85 -18.12
N ARG A 178 -7.13 -8.93 -18.67
CA ARG A 178 -6.10 -8.88 -19.71
C ARG A 178 -6.72 -8.45 -21.04
N ARG A 179 -5.94 -7.76 -21.87
CA ARG A 179 -6.29 -7.51 -23.27
C ARG A 179 -5.79 -8.62 -24.19
#